data_AF-A0A6N7KRN9-F1
#
_entry.id   AF-A0A6N7KRN9-F1
#
_cell.length_a   1.000
_cell.length_b   1.000
_cell.length_c   1.000
_cell.angle_alpha   90.00
_cell.angle_beta   90.00
_cell.angle_gamma   90.00
#
_symmetry.space_group_name_H-M   'P 1'
#
loop_
_entity.id
_entity.type
_entity.pdbx_description
1 polymer ?
#
loop_
_entity_poly.entity_id
_entity_poly.type
_entity_poly.pdbx_seq_one_letter_code
_entity_poly.pdbx_strand_id
1 'polypeptide(L)'
;MSRPPAMPAEDKLKIILTVLGGGTSIAEAARNAKVSEQSVGNWKRQFIEGGRRGLEGSAGRINDREKELQEEISELKTALGEAYIELRARRRVADYRQVPTRPLRRFDARAVSPSQGFADSWASPVVRTPVGR
;
A
#
# COMPACT_ATOMS: atom_id res chain seq x y z
N MET A 1 3.99 12.54 29.48
CA MET A 1 3.06 13.46 30.15
C MET A 1 1.69 13.30 29.51
N SER A 2 0.68 12.89 30.27
CA SER A 2 -0.69 12.72 29.78
C SER A 2 -1.26 14.09 29.46
N ARG A 3 -1.64 14.34 28.20
CA ARG A 3 -2.32 15.57 27.82
C ARG A 3 -3.62 15.66 28.63
N PRO A 4 -3.88 16.77 29.37
CA PRO A 4 -5.14 16.93 30.08
C PRO A 4 -6.31 16.70 29.11
N PRO A 5 -7.41 16.08 29.54
CA PRO A 5 -8.55 15.85 28.67
C PRO A 5 -9.02 17.19 28.13
N ALA A 6 -8.77 17.43 26.86
CA ALA A 6 -9.27 18.61 26.18
C ALA A 6 -10.80 18.48 26.15
N MET A 7 -11.50 19.49 26.67
CA MET A 7 -12.97 19.55 26.62
C MET A 7 -13.46 19.14 25.22
N PRO A 8 -14.46 18.24 25.12
CA PRO A 8 -14.95 17.75 23.84
C PRO A 8 -15.47 18.89 22.97
N ALA A 9 -15.41 18.70 21.66
CA ALA A 9 -15.74 19.75 20.70
C ALA A 9 -17.19 20.24 20.81
N GLU A 10 -18.14 19.33 21.09
CA GLU A 10 -19.55 19.67 21.30
C GLU A 10 -19.78 20.59 22.50
N ASP A 11 -19.09 20.37 23.61
CA ASP A 11 -19.25 21.21 24.79
C ASP A 11 -18.65 22.60 24.57
N LYS A 12 -17.51 22.68 23.88
CA LYS A 12 -16.96 23.97 23.42
C LYS A 12 -17.94 24.69 22.51
N LEU A 13 -18.59 23.97 21.59
CA LEU A 13 -19.56 24.55 20.66
C LEU A 13 -20.76 25.13 21.40
N LYS A 14 -21.36 24.40 22.34
CA LYS A 14 -22.46 24.90 23.17
C LYS A 14 -22.09 26.19 23.89
N ILE A 15 -20.91 26.23 24.50
CA ILE A 15 -20.41 27.44 25.17
C ILE A 15 -20.30 28.62 24.20
N ILE A 16 -19.68 28.42 23.04
CA ILE A 16 -19.49 29.47 22.03
C ILE A 16 -20.83 29.99 21.52
N LEU A 17 -21.79 29.11 21.23
CA LEU A 17 -23.11 29.49 20.75
C LEU A 17 -23.88 30.33 21.79
N THR A 18 -23.82 29.96 23.07
CA THR A 18 -24.42 30.76 24.15
C THR A 18 -23.77 32.13 24.28
N VAL A 19 -22.45 32.21 24.18
CA VAL A 19 -21.70 33.48 24.23
C VAL A 19 -22.00 34.37 23.02
N LEU A 20 -22.13 33.79 21.82
CA LEU A 20 -22.49 34.53 20.60
C LEU A 20 -23.94 34.99 20.60
N GLY A 21 -24.84 34.20 21.17
CA GLY A 21 -26.25 34.55 21.35
C GLY A 21 -26.50 35.60 22.44
N GLY A 22 -25.46 36.06 23.14
CA GLY A 22 -25.58 37.05 24.22
C GLY A 22 -26.15 36.50 25.54
N GLY A 23 -26.32 35.18 25.65
CA GLY A 23 -26.90 34.54 26.85
C GLY A 23 -25.96 34.53 28.05
N THR A 24 -24.64 34.54 27.83
CA THR A 24 -23.62 34.66 28.88
C THR A 24 -22.40 35.43 28.38
N SER A 25 -21.70 36.10 29.30
CA SER A 25 -20.41 36.73 28.98
C SER A 25 -19.28 35.70 28.86
N ILE A 26 -18.18 36.07 28.20
CA ILE A 26 -16.96 35.22 28.12
C ILE A 26 -16.45 34.85 29.52
N ALA A 27 -16.45 35.81 30.45
CA ALA A 27 -16.00 35.62 31.82
C ALA A 27 -16.89 34.64 32.62
N GLU A 28 -18.19 34.70 32.40
CA GLU A 28 -19.14 33.79 33.03
C GLU A 28 -19.06 32.37 32.44
N ALA A 29 -18.99 32.27 31.11
CA ALA A 29 -18.79 31.01 30.41
C ALA A 29 -17.49 30.31 30.85
N ALA A 30 -16.40 31.05 30.98
CA ALA A 30 -15.10 30.53 31.42
C ALA A 30 -15.15 29.96 32.84
N ARG A 31 -15.80 30.68 33.78
CA ARG A 31 -15.99 30.23 35.16
C ARG A 31 -16.82 28.94 35.23
N ASN A 32 -17.94 28.89 34.51
CA ASN A 32 -18.83 27.72 34.49
C ASN A 32 -18.14 26.49 33.89
N ALA A 33 -17.34 26.69 32.84
CA ALA A 33 -16.60 25.65 32.17
C ALA A 33 -15.25 25.29 32.82
N LYS A 34 -14.85 26.01 33.89
CA LYS A 34 -13.54 25.87 34.56
C LYS A 34 -12.35 25.99 33.59
N VAL A 35 -12.43 26.92 32.64
CA VAL A 35 -11.38 27.22 31.66
C VAL A 35 -11.00 28.70 31.75
N SER A 36 -9.90 29.09 31.10
CA SER A 36 -9.53 30.50 31.03
C SER A 36 -10.40 31.27 30.04
N GLU A 37 -10.66 32.54 30.32
CA GLU A 37 -11.36 33.45 29.40
C GLU A 37 -10.66 33.54 28.04
N GLN A 38 -9.33 33.50 28.05
CA GLN A 38 -8.52 33.45 26.83
C GLN A 38 -8.84 32.21 25.98
N SER A 39 -9.08 31.05 26.60
CA SER A 39 -9.46 29.83 25.88
C SER A 39 -10.80 30.02 25.17
N VAL A 40 -11.80 30.55 25.89
CA VAL A 40 -13.13 30.83 25.33
C VAL A 40 -13.06 31.88 24.22
N GLY A 41 -12.28 32.95 24.41
CA GLY A 41 -12.03 33.97 23.40
C GLY A 41 -11.35 33.41 22.15
N ASN A 42 -10.41 32.48 22.32
CA ASN A 42 -9.77 31.78 21.22
C ASN A 42 -10.75 30.89 20.45
N TRP A 43 -11.61 30.14 21.14
CA TRP A 43 -12.62 29.32 20.48
C TRP A 43 -13.64 30.16 19.72
N LYS A 44 -14.12 31.27 20.31
CA LYS A 44 -15.01 32.23 19.63
C LYS A 44 -14.38 32.72 18.32
N ARG A 45 -13.10 33.13 18.36
CA ARG A 45 -12.39 33.60 17.16
C ARG A 45 -12.28 32.51 16.10
N GLN A 46 -11.90 31.29 16.49
CA GLN A 46 -11.79 30.14 15.58
C GLN A 46 -13.14 29.78 14.96
N PHE A 47 -14.22 29.82 15.74
CA PHE A 47 -15.57 29.54 15.26
C PHE A 47 -16.04 30.57 14.23
N ILE A 48 -15.84 31.87 14.49
CA ILE A 48 -16.22 32.93 13.55
C ILE A 48 -15.40 32.84 12.26
N GLU A 49 -14.08 32.67 12.37
CA GLU A 49 -13.20 32.56 11.19
C GLU A 49 -13.50 31.29 10.39
N GLY A 50 -13.73 30.16 11.06
CA GLY A 50 -14.15 28.92 10.42
C GLY A 50 -15.50 29.05 9.73
N GLY A 51 -16.48 29.68 10.40
CA GLY A 51 -17.80 29.97 9.83
C GLY A 51 -17.71 30.87 8.61
N ARG A 52 -16.91 31.93 8.67
CA ARG A 52 -16.64 32.83 7.54
C ARG A 52 -16.02 32.10 6.36
N ARG A 53 -14.97 31.29 6.58
CA ARG A 53 -14.35 30.47 5.53
C ARG A 53 -15.33 29.47 4.91
N GLY A 54 -16.21 28.90 5.72
CA GLY A 54 -17.29 28.03 5.26
C GLY A 54 -18.25 28.77 4.33
N LEU A 55 -18.70 29.96 4.71
CA LEU A 55 -19.59 30.81 3.91
C LEU A 55 -18.93 31.35 2.63
N GLU A 56 -17.63 31.65 2.67
CA GLU A 56 -16.83 32.04 1.50
C GLU A 56 -16.59 30.86 0.53
N GLY A 57 -17.11 29.66 0.82
CA GLY A 57 -16.97 28.48 -0.03
C GLY A 57 -15.58 27.85 -0.01
N SER A 58 -14.68 28.31 0.86
CA SER A 58 -13.31 27.78 0.95
C SER A 58 -13.27 26.34 1.48
N ALA A 59 -14.29 25.92 2.23
CA ALA A 59 -14.42 24.53 2.68
C ALA A 59 -14.63 23.54 1.51
N GLY A 60 -15.37 23.94 0.47
CA GLY A 60 -15.55 23.11 -0.74
C GLY A 60 -14.23 22.92 -1.48
N ARG A 61 -13.46 24.00 -1.66
CA ARG A 61 -12.14 23.94 -2.32
C ARG A 61 -11.12 23.07 -1.59
N ILE A 62 -11.15 23.02 -0.26
CA ILE A 62 -10.27 22.13 0.52
C ILE A 62 -10.61 20.66 0.24
N ASN A 63 -11.90 20.33 0.22
CA ASN A 63 -12.36 18.97 -0.11
C ASN A 63 -12.06 18.61 -1.56
N ASP A 64 -12.21 19.54 -2.50
CA ASP A 64 -11.86 19.33 -3.92
C ASP A 64 -10.37 19.03 -4.07
N ARG A 65 -9.52 19.79 -3.37
CA ARG A 65 -8.07 19.54 -3.37
C ARG A 65 -7.71 18.19 -2.74
N GLU A 66 -8.37 17.83 -1.64
CA GLU A 66 -8.17 16.53 -1.01
C GLU A 66 -8.56 15.38 -1.94
N LYS A 67 -9.66 15.54 -2.70
CA LYS A 67 -10.10 14.58 -3.70
C LYS A 67 -9.10 14.44 -4.85
N GLU A 68 -8.62 15.55 -5.41
CA GLU A 68 -7.57 15.54 -6.44
C GLU A 68 -6.32 14.80 -5.96
N LEU A 69 -5.89 15.05 -4.72
CA LEU A 69 -4.74 14.38 -4.12
C LEU A 69 -5.00 12.87 -3.91
N GLN A 70 -6.22 12.48 -3.55
CA GLN A 70 -6.58 11.07 -3.42
C GLN A 70 -6.57 10.36 -4.78
N GLU A 71 -7.04 11.02 -5.84
CA GLU A 71 -6.97 10.52 -7.22
C GLU A 71 -5.50 10.35 -7.64
N GLU A 72 -4.66 11.37 -7.46
CA GLU A 72 -3.23 11.31 -7.76
C GLU A 72 -2.52 10.18 -6.99
N ILE A 73 -2.80 10.02 -5.69
CA ILE A 73 -2.26 8.91 -4.89
C ILE A 73 -2.68 7.56 -5.46
N SER A 74 -3.91 7.43 -5.95
CA SER A 74 -4.41 6.18 -6.53
C SER A 74 -3.70 5.83 -7.84
N GLU A 75 -3.44 6.83 -8.69
CA GLU A 75 -2.68 6.70 -9.93
C GLU A 75 -1.23 6.31 -9.64
N LEU A 76 -0.58 7.02 -8.71
CA LEU A 76 0.80 6.74 -8.30
C LEU A 76 0.95 5.33 -7.72
N LYS A 77 -0.02 4.86 -6.92
CA LYS A 77 -0.03 3.48 -6.40
C LYS A 77 -0.13 2.44 -7.51
N THR A 78 -0.94 2.71 -8.52
CA THR A 78 -1.10 1.82 -9.67
C THR A 78 0.20 1.74 -10.48
N ALA A 79 0.77 2.88 -10.85
CA ALA A 79 2.04 2.96 -11.57
C ALA A 79 3.19 2.29 -10.79
N LEU A 80 3.24 2.47 -9.46
CA LEU A 80 4.22 1.81 -8.61
C LEU A 80 4.04 0.28 -8.61
N GLY A 81 2.79 -0.20 -8.58
CA GLY A 81 2.48 -1.63 -8.66
C GLY A 81 2.94 -2.24 -9.99
N GLU A 82 2.66 -1.57 -11.10
CA GLU A 82 3.07 -2.00 -12.45
C GLU A 82 4.60 -2.06 -12.57
N ALA A 83 5.29 -1.00 -12.15
CA ALA A 83 6.76 -0.95 -12.16
C ALA A 83 7.37 -2.04 -11.28
N TYR A 84 6.77 -2.34 -10.12
CA TYR A 84 7.22 -3.41 -9.24
C TYR A 84 7.08 -4.80 -9.89
N ILE A 85 5.94 -5.06 -10.56
CA ILE A 85 5.72 -6.31 -11.30
C ILE A 85 6.74 -6.45 -12.42
N GLU A 86 6.98 -5.39 -13.20
CA GLU A 86 7.93 -5.41 -14.30
C GLU A 86 9.37 -5.67 -13.81
N LEU A 87 9.78 -4.99 -12.73
CA LEU A 87 11.09 -5.20 -12.12
C LEU A 87 11.26 -6.66 -11.65
N ARG A 88 10.23 -7.23 -11.02
CA ARG A 88 10.25 -8.62 -10.55
C ARG A 88 10.33 -9.60 -11.72
N ALA A 89 9.60 -9.36 -12.79
CA ALA A 89 9.66 -10.18 -14.00
C ALA A 89 11.05 -10.15 -14.64
N ARG A 90 11.63 -8.94 -14.80
CA ARG A 90 12.99 -8.77 -15.35
C ARG A 90 14.04 -9.48 -14.51
N ARG A 91 13.97 -9.37 -13.17
CA ARG A 91 14.87 -10.09 -12.25
C ARG A 91 14.77 -11.60 -12.43
N ARG A 92 13.56 -12.16 -12.45
CA ARG A 92 13.37 -13.61 -12.68
C ARG A 92 13.98 -14.09 -14.00
N VAL A 93 13.84 -13.33 -15.07
CA VAL A 93 14.43 -13.68 -16.38
C VAL A 93 15.95 -13.61 -16.33
N ALA A 94 16.51 -12.60 -15.66
CA ALA A 94 17.96 -12.49 -15.47
C ALA A 94 18.52 -13.67 -14.66
N ASP A 95 17.82 -14.09 -13.60
CA ASP A 95 18.20 -15.24 -12.78
C ASP A 95 18.16 -16.55 -13.59
N TYR A 96 17.14 -16.74 -14.43
CA TYR A 96 17.04 -17.92 -15.30
C TYR A 96 18.19 -17.98 -16.32
N ARG A 97 18.61 -16.83 -16.86
CA ARG A 97 19.77 -16.74 -17.77
C ARG A 97 21.10 -17.05 -17.08
N GLN A 98 21.18 -16.92 -15.76
CA GLN A 98 22.40 -17.19 -14.98
C GLN A 98 22.51 -18.65 -14.52
N VAL A 99 21.49 -19.48 -14.72
CA VAL A 99 21.58 -20.92 -14.41
C VAL A 99 22.65 -21.54 -15.31
N PRO A 100 23.76 -22.06 -14.76
CA PRO A 100 24.80 -22.67 -15.58
C PRO A 100 24.17 -23.86 -16.30
N THR A 101 24.18 -23.85 -17.63
CA THR A 101 23.81 -25.03 -18.41
C THR A 101 24.81 -26.10 -18.02
N ARG A 102 24.41 -27.06 -17.19
CA ARG A 102 25.27 -28.18 -16.81
C ARG A 102 25.65 -28.85 -18.13
N PRO A 103 26.91 -28.77 -18.60
CA PRO A 103 27.27 -29.48 -19.80
C PRO A 103 27.01 -30.95 -19.50
N LEU A 104 26.23 -31.62 -20.35
CA LEU A 104 26.03 -33.06 -20.26
C LEU A 104 27.42 -33.66 -20.09
N ARG A 105 27.69 -34.28 -18.92
CA ARG A 105 28.97 -34.91 -18.66
C ARG A 105 29.23 -35.80 -19.87
N ARG A 106 30.27 -35.49 -20.64
CA ARG A 106 30.73 -36.37 -21.72
C ARG A 106 30.90 -37.73 -21.08
N PHE A 107 30.13 -38.71 -21.52
CA PHE A 107 30.33 -40.09 -21.12
C PHE A 107 31.74 -40.44 -21.58
N ASP A 108 32.70 -40.50 -20.65
CA ASP A 108 34.06 -40.92 -20.95
C ASP A 108 34.01 -42.41 -21.27
N ALA A 109 33.93 -42.72 -22.56
CA ALA A 109 33.96 -44.09 -23.09
C ALA A 109 35.31 -44.81 -22.88
N ARG A 110 36.18 -44.31 -22.00
CA ARG A 110 37.49 -44.91 -21.66
C ARG A 110 37.48 -45.73 -20.35
N ALA A 111 36.32 -45.87 -19.70
CA ALA A 111 36.19 -46.68 -18.48
C ALA A 111 35.49 -48.03 -18.71
N VAL A 112 35.51 -48.57 -19.93
CA VAL A 112 35.16 -49.98 -20.18
C VAL A 112 36.43 -50.68 -20.66
N SER A 113 37.21 -51.19 -19.70
CA SER A 113 38.27 -52.16 -19.98
C SER A 113 37.62 -53.44 -20.50
N PRO A 114 37.94 -53.91 -21.72
CA PRO A 114 37.48 -55.21 -22.20
C PRO A 114 38.42 -56.26 -21.63
N SER A 115 38.04 -56.88 -20.51
CA SER A 115 38.64 -58.14 -20.10
C SER A 115 37.55 -59.10 -19.62
N GLN A 116 37.35 -60.09 -20.49
CA GLN A 116 36.84 -61.44 -20.23
C GLN A 116 35.35 -61.60 -19.96
N GLY A 117 34.69 -62.20 -20.97
CA GLY A 117 33.68 -63.22 -20.75
C GLY A 117 32.25 -62.74 -20.83
N PHE A 118 31.75 -62.45 -22.03
CA PHE A 118 30.34 -62.65 -22.38
C PHE A 118 30.23 -62.73 -23.92
N ALA A 119 30.80 -63.79 -24.47
CA ALA A 119 30.31 -64.33 -25.72
C ALA A 119 28.90 -64.87 -25.45
N ASP A 120 28.04 -64.77 -26.46
CA ASP A 120 26.72 -65.40 -26.54
C ASP A 120 25.61 -64.68 -25.77
N SER A 121 24.89 -63.77 -26.45
CA SER A 121 23.42 -63.64 -26.33
C SER A 121 22.92 -62.31 -26.92
N TRP A 122 23.00 -62.10 -28.23
CA TRP A 122 22.04 -61.23 -28.96
C TRP A 122 21.85 -61.75 -30.38
N ALA A 123 21.38 -62.99 -30.51
CA ALA A 123 20.51 -63.33 -31.63
C ALA A 123 19.13 -62.76 -31.29
N SER A 124 18.66 -61.77 -32.03
CA SER A 124 17.23 -61.47 -32.09
C SER A 124 16.78 -61.60 -33.54
N PRO A 125 15.75 -62.43 -33.81
CA PRO A 125 15.40 -62.80 -35.17
C PRO A 125 14.62 -61.68 -35.86
N VAL A 126 14.95 -61.52 -37.12
CA VAL A 126 14.14 -60.83 -38.13
C VAL A 126 12.71 -61.38 -38.09
N VAL A 127 11.74 -60.51 -37.81
CA VAL A 127 10.33 -60.76 -38.15
C VAL A 127 9.97 -59.89 -39.34
N ARG A 128 9.84 -60.55 -40.48
CA ARG A 128 9.31 -60.03 -41.73
C ARG A 128 7.77 -60.13 -41.70
N THR A 129 7.14 -59.05 -42.18
CA THR A 129 5.94 -58.99 -43.06
C THR A 129 4.56 -59.31 -42.45
N PRO A 130 3.45 -58.97 -43.16
CA PRO A 130 3.11 -57.72 -43.84
C PRO A 130 1.63 -57.29 -43.63
N VAL A 131 1.28 -56.15 -44.24
CA VAL A 131 -0.04 -55.52 -44.45
C VAL A 131 -1.12 -56.46 -45.00
N GLY A 132 -2.38 -56.28 -44.58
CA GLY A 132 -3.54 -56.84 -45.28
C GLY A 132 -4.93 -56.45 -44.73
N ARG A 133 -5.53 -55.43 -45.38
CA ARG A 133 -6.95 -55.14 -45.67
C ARG A 133 -8.00 -55.05 -44.55
#